data_AF-A0AAU9KJ60-F1
#
_entry.id   AF-A0AAU9KJ60-F1
#
_cell.length_a   1.000
_cell.length_b   1.000
_cell.length_c   1.000
_cell.angle_alpha   90.00
_cell.angle_beta   90.00
_cell.angle_gamma   90.00
#
_symmetry.space_group_name_H-M   'P 1'
#
loop_
_entity.id
_entity.type
_entity.pdbx_description
1 polymer ?
#
loop_
_entity_poly.entity_id
_entity_poly.type
_entity_poly.pdbx_seq_one_letter_code
_entity_poly.pdbx_strand_id
1 'polypeptide(L)'
;MGTKRIRKNRSQTVDTLPPQVAWLDDISMAVTPLVSWPQPLYRHVNYMLTVTCHSRNKAKLSTWQLVRSFDEFRLLRKRLMAALDRGHFCQAECPWLYTFLKSYYPTSQLIGSSLTRVMDRRRKKLTRSLATIRSFLMSKSNHVCPLVLMGVASELLKFVVGKQKEFEQDCHGEALVWLRQLLQRWHEGDLDVKHLSNHSNMLSNKSIIEKDSSALCTNTMAKHLQTQG
;
A
#
# COMPACT_ATOMS: atom_id res chain seq x y z
N MET A 1 36.98 49.04 -11.68
CA MET A 1 35.87 48.47 -10.88
C MET A 1 35.50 47.12 -11.45
N GLY A 2 35.64 46.03 -10.69
CA GLY A 2 35.28 44.69 -11.14
C GLY A 2 34.88 43.83 -9.95
N THR A 3 33.58 43.77 -9.66
CA THR A 3 33.04 43.00 -8.53
C THR A 3 32.94 41.53 -8.93
N LYS A 4 33.84 40.70 -8.38
CA LYS A 4 33.78 39.25 -8.50
C LYS A 4 32.60 38.73 -7.67
N ARG A 5 31.55 38.25 -8.34
CA ARG A 5 30.45 37.53 -7.69
C ARG A 5 30.94 36.15 -7.25
N ILE A 6 31.02 35.96 -5.93
CA ILE A 6 31.29 34.67 -5.29
C ILE A 6 30.11 33.74 -5.58
N ARG A 7 30.38 32.65 -6.32
CA ARG A 7 29.43 31.58 -6.60
C ARG A 7 29.22 30.78 -5.31
N LYS A 8 28.09 31.01 -4.65
CA LYS A 8 27.68 30.29 -3.44
C LYS A 8 27.43 28.82 -3.82
N ASN A 9 28.32 27.93 -3.40
CA ASN A 9 28.17 26.48 -3.58
C ASN A 9 26.89 26.01 -2.89
N ARG A 10 25.93 25.53 -3.69
CA ARG A 10 24.70 24.90 -3.23
C ARG A 10 25.11 23.52 -2.71
N SER A 11 25.13 23.36 -1.40
CA SER A 11 25.34 22.07 -0.74
C SER A 11 24.36 21.05 -1.34
N GLN A 12 24.88 20.01 -2.00
CA GLN A 12 24.09 18.85 -2.38
C GLN A 12 23.60 18.20 -1.09
N THR A 13 22.31 18.37 -0.78
CA THR A 13 21.64 17.57 0.22
C THR A 13 21.66 16.14 -0.29
N VAL A 14 22.32 15.25 0.44
CA VAL A 14 22.26 13.81 0.18
C VAL A 14 20.79 13.41 0.27
N ASP A 15 20.16 13.16 -0.88
CA ASP A 15 18.75 12.81 -0.98
C ASP A 15 18.51 11.48 -0.27
N THR A 16 18.12 11.56 1.00
CA THR A 16 17.88 10.41 1.84
C THR A 16 16.42 9.98 1.69
N LEU A 17 16.19 8.68 1.48
CA LEU A 17 14.85 8.12 1.39
C LEU A 17 14.10 8.28 2.74
N PRO A 18 12.77 8.53 2.73
CA PRO A 18 11.99 8.54 3.96
C PRO A 18 12.10 7.21 4.72
N PRO A 19 12.17 7.21 6.06
CA PRO A 19 12.30 6.00 6.87
C PRO A 19 11.27 4.91 6.54
N GLN A 20 10.06 5.34 6.17
CA GLN A 20 8.92 4.49 5.82
C GLN A 20 9.18 3.59 4.59
N VAL A 21 10.08 4.01 3.70
CA VAL A 21 10.38 3.30 2.44
C VAL A 21 11.87 2.98 2.27
N ALA A 22 12.75 3.55 3.09
CA ALA A 22 14.20 3.31 3.03
C ALA A 22 14.57 1.83 3.15
N TRP A 23 13.75 1.04 3.85
CA TRP A 23 13.92 -0.41 3.97
C TRP A 23 13.78 -1.18 2.63
N LEU A 24 13.15 -0.58 1.62
CA LEU A 24 12.95 -1.19 0.30
C LEU A 24 14.16 -1.07 -0.63
N ASP A 25 15.10 -0.17 -0.34
CA ASP A 25 16.23 0.15 -1.22
C ASP A 25 17.03 -1.11 -1.57
N ASP A 26 17.25 -1.94 -0.57
CA ASP A 26 18.07 -3.14 -0.65
C ASP A 26 17.26 -4.44 -0.79
N ILE A 27 15.93 -4.35 -0.82
CA ILE A 27 15.05 -5.52 -0.83
C ILE A 27 14.54 -5.86 -2.22
N SER A 28 14.60 -7.14 -2.58
CA SER A 28 13.90 -7.69 -3.74
C SER A 28 13.01 -8.87 -3.36
N MET A 29 11.92 -9.05 -4.11
CA MET A 29 10.89 -10.05 -3.84
C MET A 29 10.67 -10.92 -5.07
N ALA A 30 10.68 -12.23 -4.87
CA ALA A 30 10.37 -13.21 -5.90
C ALA A 30 9.31 -14.19 -5.40
N VAL A 31 8.46 -14.66 -6.31
CA VAL A 31 7.40 -15.63 -6.01
C VAL A 31 7.66 -16.91 -6.80
N THR A 32 7.61 -18.05 -6.13
CA THR A 32 7.66 -19.39 -6.74
C THR A 32 6.44 -20.20 -6.31
N PRO A 33 5.80 -20.97 -7.21
CA PRO A 33 4.72 -21.86 -6.82
C PRO A 33 5.25 -23.01 -5.98
N LEU A 34 4.52 -23.37 -4.92
CA LEU A 34 4.74 -24.61 -4.19
C LEU A 34 3.79 -25.67 -4.74
N VAL A 35 4.35 -26.78 -5.21
CA VAL A 35 3.59 -27.91 -5.74
C VAL A 35 3.74 -29.06 -4.76
N SER A 36 2.71 -29.30 -3.94
CA SER A 36 2.65 -30.50 -3.10
C SER A 36 2.13 -31.68 -3.93
N TRP A 37 2.96 -32.70 -4.11
CA TRP A 37 2.56 -33.99 -4.69
C TRP A 37 2.24 -35.00 -3.56
N PRO A 38 1.23 -35.89 -3.73
CA PRO A 38 0.28 -36.00 -4.82
C PRO A 38 -0.78 -34.90 -4.77
N GLN A 39 -1.08 -34.33 -5.94
CA GLN A 39 -1.90 -33.14 -6.10
C GLN A 39 -3.35 -33.45 -5.69
N PRO A 40 -3.86 -32.96 -4.54
CA PRO A 40 -5.26 -33.12 -4.19
C PRO A 40 -6.05 -32.28 -5.18
N LEU A 41 -7.07 -32.87 -5.81
CA LEU A 41 -7.87 -32.32 -6.91
C LEU A 41 -8.46 -30.91 -6.66
N TYR A 42 -8.37 -30.37 -5.44
CA TYR A 42 -9.02 -29.13 -5.01
C TYR A 42 -8.24 -28.25 -4.01
N ARG A 43 -6.96 -28.52 -3.69
CA ARG A 43 -6.29 -27.72 -2.64
C ARG A 43 -5.74 -26.37 -3.13
N HIS A 44 -5.87 -25.38 -2.25
CA HIS A 44 -5.35 -24.02 -2.40
C HIS A 44 -3.88 -24.03 -2.82
N VAL A 45 -3.57 -23.37 -3.93
CA VAL A 45 -2.18 -23.24 -4.39
C VAL A 45 -1.44 -22.26 -3.48
N ASN A 46 -0.39 -22.77 -2.85
CA ASN A 46 0.55 -21.99 -2.07
C ASN A 46 1.70 -21.50 -2.94
N TYR A 47 2.27 -20.38 -2.55
CA TYR A 47 3.42 -19.74 -3.18
C TYR A 47 4.45 -19.46 -2.11
N MET A 48 5.72 -19.68 -2.45
CA MET A 48 6.83 -19.23 -1.64
C MET A 48 7.22 -17.84 -2.10
N LEU A 49 7.06 -16.86 -1.20
CA LEU A 49 7.59 -15.52 -1.34
C LEU A 49 9.02 -15.53 -0.78
N THR A 50 10.00 -15.41 -1.67
CA THR A 50 11.40 -15.24 -1.30
C THR A 50 11.70 -13.75 -1.24
N VAL A 51 12.21 -13.30 -0.10
CA VAL A 51 12.66 -11.93 0.11
C VAL A 51 14.16 -11.93 0.28
N THR A 52 14.84 -11.10 -0.48
CA THR A 52 16.29 -10.95 -0.48
C THR A 52 16.64 -9.54 -0.07
N CYS A 53 17.61 -9.36 0.82
CA CYS A 53 18.10 -8.08 1.29
C CYS A 53 19.60 -8.03 1.04
N HIS A 54 20.05 -7.03 0.28
CA HIS A 54 21.47 -6.77 0.06
C HIS A 54 21.93 -5.80 1.15
N SER A 55 22.84 -6.18 2.04
CA SER A 55 23.34 -5.21 3.03
C SER A 55 23.98 -4.00 2.34
N ARG A 56 23.93 -2.81 2.97
CA ARG A 56 24.49 -1.54 2.49
C ARG A 56 25.97 -1.62 2.06
N ASN A 57 26.74 -2.58 2.61
CA ASN A 57 28.14 -2.84 2.23
C ASN A 57 28.28 -3.92 1.14
N LYS A 58 27.19 -4.40 0.55
CA LYS A 58 27.06 -5.47 -0.47
C LYS A 58 27.73 -6.82 -0.16
N ALA A 59 28.39 -6.95 1.00
CA ALA A 59 29.12 -8.14 1.41
C ALA A 59 28.25 -9.26 2.00
N LYS A 60 27.02 -8.94 2.43
CA LYS A 60 26.11 -9.90 3.07
C LYS A 60 24.73 -9.85 2.41
N LEU A 61 24.37 -10.95 1.76
CA LEU A 61 23.02 -11.21 1.27
C LEU A 61 22.25 -11.96 2.36
N SER A 62 21.09 -11.44 2.75
CA SER A 62 20.19 -12.14 3.66
C SER A 62 18.89 -12.48 2.94
N THR A 63 18.44 -13.71 3.09
CA THR A 63 17.26 -14.21 2.39
C THR A 63 16.36 -14.94 3.38
N TRP A 64 15.06 -14.68 3.32
CA TRP A 64 14.05 -15.44 4.04
C TRP A 64 12.88 -15.75 3.12
N GLN A 65 12.13 -16.78 3.50
CA GLN A 65 11.01 -17.28 2.71
C GLN A 65 9.72 -17.24 3.54
N LEU A 66 8.60 -17.01 2.85
CA LEU A 66 7.27 -17.02 3.44
C LEU A 66 6.34 -17.83 2.55
N VAL A 67 5.71 -18.87 3.12
CA VAL A 67 4.61 -19.56 2.44
C VAL A 67 3.37 -18.66 2.47
N ARG A 68 2.78 -18.42 1.30
CA ARG A 68 1.61 -17.59 1.09
C ARG A 68 0.61 -18.26 0.18
N SER A 69 -0.61 -18.40 0.64
CA SER A 69 -1.74 -18.78 -0.20
C SER A 69 -2.03 -17.69 -1.25
N PHE A 70 -2.67 -18.05 -2.36
CA PHE A 70 -3.13 -17.04 -3.32
C PHE A 70 -4.11 -16.03 -2.70
N ASP A 71 -4.92 -16.45 -1.74
CA ASP A 71 -5.89 -15.58 -1.08
C ASP A 71 -5.20 -14.53 -0.20
N GLU A 72 -4.06 -14.83 0.41
CA GLU A 72 -3.24 -13.82 1.10
C GLU A 72 -2.73 -12.72 0.15
N PHE A 73 -2.33 -13.07 -1.08
CA PHE A 73 -1.99 -12.06 -2.09
C PHE A 73 -3.20 -11.22 -2.51
N ARG A 74 -4.40 -11.81 -2.56
CA ARG A 74 -5.64 -11.06 -2.85
C ARG A 74 -5.99 -10.13 -1.69
N LEU A 75 -5.80 -10.57 -0.45
CA LEU A 75 -5.99 -9.75 0.73
C LEU A 75 -4.98 -8.60 0.77
N LEU A 76 -3.71 -8.83 0.39
CA LEU A 76 -2.75 -7.75 0.21
C LEU A 76 -3.27 -6.71 -0.79
N ARG A 77 -3.69 -7.13 -1.99
CA ARG A 77 -4.28 -6.21 -2.98
C ARG A 77 -5.44 -5.40 -2.40
N LYS A 78 -6.37 -6.04 -1.69
CA LYS A 78 -7.51 -5.35 -1.06
C LYS A 78 -7.04 -4.29 -0.06
N ARG A 79 -6.08 -4.64 0.81
CA ARG A 79 -5.51 -3.72 1.81
C ARG A 79 -4.76 -2.55 1.19
N LEU A 80 -3.98 -2.79 0.13
CA LEU A 80 -3.30 -1.73 -0.62
C LEU A 80 -4.30 -0.77 -1.30
N MET A 81 -5.36 -1.31 -1.92
CA MET A 81 -6.41 -0.49 -2.54
C MET A 81 -7.18 0.34 -1.50
N ALA A 82 -7.42 -0.21 -0.31
CA ALA A 82 -8.05 0.50 0.79
C ALA A 82 -7.13 1.59 1.36
N ALA A 83 -5.84 1.29 1.55
CA ALA A 83 -4.83 2.23 2.03
C ALA A 83 -4.64 3.44 1.10
N LEU A 84 -4.87 3.25 -0.20
CA LEU A 84 -4.80 4.32 -1.19
C LEU A 84 -6.00 5.27 -1.15
N ASP A 85 -7.06 5.00 -0.39
CA ASP A 85 -8.30 5.79 -0.30
C ASP A 85 -8.79 6.35 -1.65
N ARG A 86 -9.72 5.64 -2.28
CA ARG A 86 -10.14 5.92 -3.65
C ARG A 86 -10.67 7.35 -3.78
N GLY A 87 -10.02 8.13 -4.64
CA GLY A 87 -10.48 9.48 -4.99
C GLY A 87 -9.88 10.59 -4.13
N HIS A 88 -8.91 10.29 -3.26
CA HIS A 88 -8.16 11.35 -2.59
C HIS A 88 -7.37 12.21 -3.60
N PHE A 89 -7.17 13.47 -3.24
CA PHE A 89 -6.44 14.44 -4.05
C PHE A 89 -5.03 14.61 -3.50
N CYS A 90 -4.02 14.27 -4.28
CA CYS A 90 -2.62 14.55 -3.99
C CYS A 90 -1.81 14.70 -5.29
N GLN A 91 -0.54 15.08 -5.18
CA GLN A 91 0.38 15.21 -6.32
C GLN A 91 1.12 13.91 -6.66
N ALA A 92 0.87 12.83 -5.92
CA ALA A 92 1.45 11.51 -6.19
C ALA A 92 0.63 10.75 -7.25
N GLU A 93 1.21 9.68 -7.80
CA GLU A 93 0.57 8.83 -8.81
C GLU A 93 -0.41 7.81 -8.19
N CYS A 94 -1.08 8.16 -7.09
CA CYS A 94 -2.01 7.26 -6.40
C CYS A 94 -3.14 6.70 -7.29
N PRO A 95 -3.78 7.49 -8.18
CA PRO A 95 -4.78 6.97 -9.11
C PRO A 95 -4.23 5.90 -10.05
N TRP A 96 -2.97 6.04 -10.46
CA TRP A 96 -2.29 5.06 -11.29
C TRP A 96 -2.07 3.75 -10.54
N LEU A 97 -1.54 3.80 -9.31
CA LEU A 97 -1.33 2.57 -8.52
C LEU A 97 -2.67 1.88 -8.21
N TYR A 98 -3.71 2.64 -7.89
CA TYR A 98 -5.05 2.08 -7.66
C TYR A 98 -5.56 1.34 -8.90
N THR A 99 -5.43 1.94 -10.08
CA THR A 99 -5.83 1.33 -11.37
C THR A 99 -4.97 0.11 -11.69
N PHE A 100 -3.66 0.17 -11.44
CA PHE A 100 -2.76 -0.96 -11.57
C PHE A 100 -3.20 -2.15 -10.72
N LEU A 101 -3.44 -1.92 -9.43
CA LEU A 101 -3.89 -2.93 -8.49
C LEU A 101 -5.27 -3.49 -8.88
N LYS A 102 -6.18 -2.64 -9.37
CA LYS A 102 -7.51 -3.05 -9.80
C LYS A 102 -7.47 -3.96 -11.04
N SER A 103 -6.66 -3.62 -12.03
CA SER A 103 -6.77 -4.21 -13.38
C SER A 103 -5.69 -5.26 -13.68
N TYR A 104 -4.48 -5.10 -13.16
CA TYR A 104 -3.34 -5.94 -13.55
C TYR A 104 -2.95 -6.97 -12.49
N TYR A 105 -3.24 -6.69 -11.22
CA TYR A 105 -2.96 -7.62 -10.14
C TYR A 105 -3.78 -8.91 -10.28
N PRO A 106 -3.18 -10.11 -10.12
CA PRO A 106 -3.87 -11.39 -10.27
C PRO A 106 -5.18 -11.51 -9.48
N THR A 107 -6.23 -11.92 -10.17
CA THR A 107 -7.53 -12.26 -9.58
C THR A 107 -7.76 -13.78 -9.59
N SER A 108 -8.74 -14.26 -8.83
CA SER A 108 -9.13 -15.68 -8.87
C SER A 108 -9.72 -16.01 -10.22
N GLN A 109 -9.22 -17.09 -10.82
CA GLN A 109 -9.88 -17.78 -11.91
C GLN A 109 -10.61 -18.97 -11.26
N LEU A 110 -11.91 -19.09 -11.51
CA LEU A 110 -12.74 -20.14 -10.93
C LEU A 110 -12.36 -21.55 -11.45
N ILE A 111 -11.63 -21.63 -12.57
CA ILE A 111 -11.31 -22.88 -13.26
C ILE A 111 -9.79 -22.99 -13.45
N GLY A 112 -9.24 -24.20 -13.22
CA GLY A 112 -7.86 -24.54 -13.56
C GLY A 112 -6.79 -23.86 -12.70
N SER A 113 -7.12 -23.49 -11.46
CA SER A 113 -6.21 -22.78 -10.55
C SER A 113 -4.90 -23.53 -10.25
N SER A 114 -4.93 -24.86 -10.32
CA SER A 114 -3.81 -25.79 -10.12
C SER A 114 -3.09 -26.18 -11.41
N LEU A 115 -3.55 -25.73 -12.58
CA LEU A 115 -2.86 -25.98 -13.84
C LEU A 115 -1.51 -25.26 -13.84
N THR A 116 -0.43 -25.99 -14.15
CA THR A 116 0.95 -25.46 -14.17
C THR A 116 1.07 -24.15 -14.96
N ARG A 117 0.44 -24.07 -16.13
CA ARG A 117 0.39 -22.85 -16.97
C ARG A 117 -0.30 -21.67 -16.28
N VAL A 118 -1.38 -21.93 -15.53
CA VAL A 118 -2.10 -20.91 -14.76
C VAL A 118 -1.24 -20.46 -13.56
N MET A 119 -0.62 -21.42 -12.86
CA MET A 119 0.28 -21.17 -11.74
C MET A 119 1.48 -20.33 -12.17
N ASP A 120 2.10 -20.62 -13.31
CA ASP A 120 3.25 -19.86 -13.84
C ASP A 120 2.87 -18.45 -14.32
N ARG A 121 1.72 -18.30 -14.99
CA ARG A 121 1.20 -16.97 -15.36
C ARG A 121 0.95 -16.13 -14.12
N ARG A 122 0.32 -16.74 -13.10
CA ARG A 122 0.03 -16.09 -11.83
C ARG A 122 1.32 -15.72 -11.10
N ARG A 123 2.29 -16.63 -11.01
CA ARG A 123 3.65 -16.40 -10.48
C ARG A 123 4.28 -15.16 -11.11
N LYS A 124 4.38 -15.11 -12.44
CA LYS A 124 4.95 -13.98 -13.19
C LYS A 124 4.24 -12.66 -12.85
N LYS A 125 2.91 -12.66 -12.82
CA LYS A 125 2.13 -11.47 -12.47
C LYS A 125 2.31 -11.04 -11.01
N LEU A 126 2.39 -11.97 -10.05
CA LEU A 126 2.63 -11.66 -8.64
C LEU A 126 4.01 -11.03 -8.44
N THR A 127 5.07 -11.65 -8.98
CA THR A 127 6.43 -11.10 -8.93
C THR A 127 6.49 -9.70 -9.56
N ARG A 128 5.89 -9.52 -10.75
CA ARG A 128 5.83 -8.21 -11.39
C ARG A 128 5.05 -7.20 -10.56
N SER A 129 3.95 -7.59 -9.94
CA SER A 129 3.14 -6.69 -9.12
C SER A 129 3.90 -6.20 -7.89
N LEU A 130 4.61 -7.09 -7.19
CA LEU A 130 5.44 -6.70 -6.04
C LEU A 130 6.58 -5.76 -6.46
N ALA A 131 7.23 -6.04 -7.59
CA ALA A 131 8.25 -5.16 -8.15
C ALA A 131 7.68 -3.78 -8.50
N THR A 132 6.51 -3.72 -9.14
CA THR A 132 5.82 -2.47 -9.47
C THR A 132 5.47 -1.67 -8.22
N ILE A 133 4.91 -2.32 -7.18
CA ILE A 133 4.56 -1.65 -5.91
C ILE A 133 5.82 -1.11 -5.24
N ARG A 134 6.91 -1.89 -5.20
CA ARG A 134 8.21 -1.43 -4.69
C ARG A 134 8.69 -0.20 -5.46
N SER A 135 8.72 -0.26 -6.79
CA SER A 135 9.19 0.87 -7.61
C SER A 135 8.35 2.13 -7.40
N PHE A 136 7.02 1.98 -7.24
CA PHE A 136 6.13 3.08 -6.91
C PHE A 136 6.47 3.72 -5.56
N LEU A 137 6.70 2.90 -4.52
CA LEU A 137 7.09 3.35 -3.19
C LEU A 137 8.49 4.00 -3.15
N MET A 138 9.40 3.56 -4.02
CA MET A 138 10.74 4.13 -4.14
C MET A 138 10.79 5.44 -4.93
N SER A 139 9.74 5.74 -5.71
CA SER A 139 9.69 6.99 -6.49
C SER A 139 9.47 8.20 -5.59
N LYS A 140 10.45 9.11 -5.56
CA LYS A 140 10.41 10.34 -4.76
C LYS A 140 9.19 11.22 -5.06
N SER A 141 8.68 11.20 -6.29
CA SER A 141 7.46 11.93 -6.65
C SER A 141 6.23 11.48 -5.85
N ASN A 142 6.23 10.25 -5.34
CA ASN A 142 5.11 9.70 -4.58
C ASN A 142 5.23 9.94 -3.06
N HIS A 143 6.39 10.41 -2.58
CA HIS A 143 6.65 10.62 -1.15
C HIS A 143 5.91 11.83 -0.57
N VAL A 144 5.33 12.67 -1.43
CA VAL A 144 4.44 13.76 -1.02
C VAL A 144 3.11 13.26 -0.43
N CYS A 145 2.73 11.99 -0.69
CA CYS A 145 1.45 11.45 -0.23
C CYS A 145 1.62 10.62 1.06
N PRO A 146 0.98 11.02 2.17
CA PRO A 146 1.05 10.27 3.43
C PRO A 146 0.39 8.90 3.33
N LEU A 147 -0.64 8.71 2.49
CA LEU A 147 -1.25 7.39 2.29
C LEU A 147 -0.27 6.40 1.66
N VAL A 148 0.62 6.88 0.80
CA VAL A 148 1.69 6.06 0.19
C VAL A 148 2.74 5.70 1.23
N LEU A 149 3.28 6.70 1.93
CA LEU A 149 4.34 6.49 2.92
C LEU A 149 3.85 5.73 4.16
N MET A 150 2.64 5.98 4.63
CA MET A 150 2.12 5.40 5.88
C MET A 150 1.23 4.18 5.65
N GLY A 151 0.39 4.20 4.61
CA GLY A 151 -0.56 3.13 4.34
C GLY A 151 0.05 2.01 3.48
N VAL A 152 0.40 2.35 2.23
CA VAL A 152 0.86 1.38 1.23
C VAL A 152 2.16 0.70 1.67
N ALA A 153 3.13 1.47 2.17
CA ALA A 153 4.40 0.93 2.64
C ALA A 153 4.24 0.00 3.86
N SER A 154 3.36 0.36 4.80
CA SER A 154 3.05 -0.48 5.98
C SER A 154 2.45 -1.82 5.57
N GLU A 155 1.46 -1.82 4.67
CA GLU A 155 0.82 -3.05 4.22
C GLU A 155 1.79 -3.98 3.47
N LEU A 156 2.72 -3.41 2.70
CA LEU A 156 3.78 -4.19 2.08
C LEU A 156 4.76 -4.74 3.12
N LEU A 157 5.20 -3.92 4.08
CA LEU A 157 6.12 -4.35 5.16
C LEU A 157 5.53 -5.50 5.97
N LYS A 158 4.27 -5.39 6.41
CA LYS A 158 3.53 -6.45 7.11
C LYS A 158 3.52 -7.75 6.31
N PHE A 159 3.33 -7.66 4.99
CA PHE A 159 3.28 -8.83 4.13
C PHE A 159 4.64 -9.51 3.97
N VAL A 160 5.71 -8.72 3.88
CA VAL A 160 7.09 -9.16 3.66
C VAL A 160 7.77 -9.67 4.94
N VAL A 161 7.39 -9.16 6.11
CA VAL A 161 7.87 -9.67 7.42
C VAL A 161 7.11 -10.92 7.84
N GLY A 162 5.82 -10.99 7.53
CA GLY A 162 4.94 -12.08 7.89
C GLY A 162 4.52 -12.13 9.35
N LYS A 163 3.63 -13.07 9.65
CA LYS A 163 3.13 -13.30 11.02
C LYS A 163 4.14 -14.19 11.74
N GLN A 164 4.39 -13.92 13.02
CA GLN A 164 4.96 -14.93 13.90
C GLN A 164 3.86 -15.96 14.15
N LYS A 165 3.77 -16.99 13.33
CA LYS A 165 3.08 -18.21 13.74
C LYS A 165 4.13 -19.30 13.85
N GLU A 166 4.07 -19.93 15.01
CA GLU A 166 4.91 -21.02 15.50
C GLU A 166 5.04 -22.14 14.45
N PHE A 167 6.21 -22.78 14.50
CA PHE A 167 6.60 -24.07 13.91
C PHE A 167 5.40 -24.93 13.48
N GLU A 168 5.37 -25.53 12.30
CA GLU A 168 6.33 -26.52 11.84
C GLU A 168 6.38 -26.54 10.30
N GLN A 169 7.58 -26.78 9.76
CA GLN A 169 7.88 -27.40 8.46
C GLN A 169 8.27 -26.63 7.20
N ASP A 170 8.00 -25.34 6.97
CA ASP A 170 8.45 -24.79 5.67
C ASP A 170 8.85 -23.32 5.78
N CYS A 171 10.15 -23.04 5.75
CA CYS A 171 10.84 -21.88 5.11
C CYS A 171 12.20 -21.60 5.78
N HIS A 172 13.28 -21.57 4.99
CA HIS A 172 14.60 -21.21 5.49
C HIS A 172 14.71 -19.69 5.76
N GLY A 173 15.21 -19.34 6.94
CA GLY A 173 15.58 -17.97 7.33
C GLY A 173 14.46 -17.20 8.03
N GLU A 174 14.80 -16.52 9.13
CA GLU A 174 13.89 -15.58 9.78
C GLU A 174 13.93 -14.20 9.09
N ALA A 175 12.80 -13.50 9.06
CA ALA A 175 12.80 -12.10 8.68
C ALA A 175 13.78 -11.31 9.56
N LEU A 176 14.59 -10.45 8.95
CA LEU A 176 15.62 -9.70 9.65
C LEU A 176 15.04 -8.97 10.87
N VAL A 177 15.70 -9.13 12.02
CA VAL A 177 15.25 -8.57 13.31
C VAL A 177 14.89 -7.08 13.19
N TRP A 178 15.70 -6.30 12.45
CA TRP A 178 15.47 -4.88 12.25
C TRP A 178 14.18 -4.57 11.45
N LEU A 179 13.74 -5.44 10.53
CA LEU A 179 12.46 -5.27 9.82
C LEU A 179 11.28 -5.53 10.76
N ARG A 180 11.41 -6.48 11.68
CA ARG A 180 10.40 -6.72 12.72
C ARG A 180 10.31 -5.53 13.66
N GLN A 181 11.46 -5.00 14.10
CA GLN A 181 11.52 -3.79 14.91
C GLN A 181 10.93 -2.58 14.18
N LEU A 182 11.22 -2.41 12.88
CA LEU A 182 10.62 -1.35 12.08
C LEU A 182 9.09 -1.46 12.02
N LEU A 183 8.57 -2.67 11.82
CA LEU A 183 7.13 -2.92 11.81
C LEU A 183 6.51 -2.63 13.18
N GLN A 184 7.20 -2.98 14.27
CA GLN A 184 6.75 -2.70 15.62
C GLN A 184 6.70 -1.19 15.90
N ARG A 185 7.76 -0.45 15.55
CA ARG A 185 7.79 1.02 15.63
C ARG A 185 6.67 1.68 14.83
N TRP A 186 6.28 1.08 13.71
CA TRP A 186 5.12 1.52 12.94
C TRP A 186 3.81 1.39 13.72
N HIS A 187 3.62 0.27 14.42
CA HIS A 187 2.44 0.06 15.26
C HIS A 187 2.41 0.96 16.49
N GLU A 188 3.58 1.34 17.01
CA GLU A 188 3.74 2.24 18.15
C GLU A 188 3.57 3.73 17.77
N GLY A 189 3.41 4.06 16.48
CA GLY A 189 3.25 5.43 16.00
C GLY A 189 4.54 6.25 15.95
N ASP A 190 5.71 5.64 16.17
CA ASP A 190 7.00 6.31 16.22
C ASP A 190 7.47 6.84 14.83
N LEU A 191 6.83 6.39 13.75
CA LEU A 191 7.11 6.83 12.38
C LEU A 191 6.16 7.94 11.88
N ASP A 192 5.31 8.49 12.75
CA ASP A 192 4.36 9.53 12.34
C ASP A 192 5.07 10.84 11.95
N VAL A 193 4.87 11.22 10.69
CA VAL A 193 5.42 12.45 10.11
C VAL A 193 4.58 13.63 10.59
N LYS A 194 4.95 14.21 11.74
CA LYS A 194 4.38 15.48 12.27
C LYS A 194 4.56 16.70 11.35
N HIS A 195 5.14 16.55 10.16
CA HIS A 195 5.49 17.66 9.26
C HIS A 195 4.58 17.85 8.04
N LEU A 196 3.54 17.02 7.84
CA LEU A 196 2.64 17.15 6.68
C LEU A 196 1.32 17.88 6.98
N SER A 197 1.04 18.27 8.23
CA SER A 197 -0.23 18.93 8.61
C SER A 197 -0.32 20.42 8.29
N ASN A 198 0.74 21.05 7.77
CA ASN A 198 0.76 22.51 7.59
C ASN A 198 0.29 23.00 6.22
N HIS A 199 -0.23 22.13 5.35
CA HIS A 199 -0.65 22.53 4.00
C HIS A 199 -2.15 22.45 3.70
N SER A 200 -3.00 22.09 4.66
CA SER A 200 -4.46 22.00 4.47
C SER A 200 -5.25 23.24 4.93
N ASN A 201 -4.63 24.26 5.50
CA ASN A 201 -5.33 25.47 5.96
C ASN A 201 -5.07 26.68 5.05
N MET A 202 -5.47 26.60 3.79
CA MET A 202 -5.56 27.76 2.89
C MET A 202 -6.46 27.42 1.71
N LEU A 203 -7.76 27.21 1.97
CA LEU A 203 -8.88 27.31 1.01
C LEU A 203 -10.19 27.08 1.76
N SER A 204 -10.51 27.98 2.69
CA SER A 204 -11.91 28.18 3.10
C SER A 204 -12.05 29.60 3.61
N ASN A 205 -12.34 30.52 2.69
CA ASN A 205 -12.93 31.81 3.03
C ASN A 205 -13.58 32.44 1.80
N LYS A 206 -14.80 32.96 2.05
CA LYS A 206 -15.79 33.61 1.17
C LYS A 206 -16.71 32.63 0.41
N SER A 207 -18.03 32.75 0.48
CA SER A 207 -18.90 33.80 1.05
C SER A 207 -20.34 33.31 1.18
N ILE A 208 -20.95 33.43 2.36
CA ILE A 208 -22.40 33.56 2.50
C ILE A 208 -22.62 34.71 3.48
N ILE A 209 -23.04 35.85 2.94
CA ILE A 209 -23.59 36.98 3.70
C ILE A 209 -25.11 36.92 3.49
N GLU A 210 -25.81 36.72 4.61
CA GLU A 210 -27.08 37.35 5.06
C GLU A 210 -28.34 37.25 4.15
N LYS A 211 -29.57 37.14 4.65
CA LYS A 211 -30.16 37.32 5.99
C LYS A 211 -31.64 36.86 5.95
N ASP A 212 -32.13 36.45 7.13
CA ASP A 212 -33.47 36.73 7.74
C ASP A 212 -34.75 36.37 6.97
N SER A 213 -35.85 35.88 7.56
CA SER A 213 -36.27 35.64 8.95
C SER A 213 -37.69 35.06 8.92
N SER A 214 -38.02 34.23 9.93
CA SER A 214 -39.30 34.19 10.67
C SER A 214 -40.64 33.91 9.95
N ALA A 215 -41.33 32.82 10.32
CA ALA A 215 -42.47 32.84 11.28
C ALA A 215 -43.29 31.54 11.23
N LEU A 216 -43.78 31.15 12.40
CA LEU A 216 -44.76 30.07 12.66
C LEU A 216 -46.12 30.32 11.99
N CYS A 217 -46.88 29.26 11.68
CA CYS A 217 -48.09 28.86 12.43
C CYS A 217 -48.96 27.80 11.71
N THR A 218 -49.18 26.69 12.43
CA THR A 218 -50.42 25.92 12.66
C THR A 218 -51.49 25.71 11.57
N ASN A 219 -51.77 24.41 11.33
CA ASN A 219 -53.08 23.72 11.23
C ASN A 219 -54.23 24.35 10.42
N THR A 220 -54.83 23.56 9.51
CA THR A 220 -56.29 23.33 9.46
C THR A 220 -56.59 22.03 8.70
N MET A 221 -57.22 21.08 9.40
CA MET A 221 -57.94 19.97 8.77
C MET A 221 -59.30 20.47 8.27
N ALA A 222 -59.68 20.10 7.05
CA ALA A 222 -61.06 20.16 6.60
C ALA A 222 -61.49 18.77 6.12
N LYS A 223 -62.25 18.08 6.97
CA LYS A 223 -63.18 17.02 6.57
C LYS A 223 -64.36 17.70 5.86
N HIS A 224 -64.80 17.18 4.73
CA HIS A 224 -66.24 17.15 4.43
C HIS A 224 -66.61 15.86 3.71
N LEU A 225 -67.78 15.37 4.08
CA LEU A 225 -68.36 14.05 3.84
C LEU A 225 -69.71 14.28 3.15
N GLN A 226 -70.10 13.38 2.24
CA GLN A 226 -71.46 13.17 1.69
C GLN A 226 -71.98 14.29 0.75
N THR A 227 -72.82 14.06 -0.27
CA THR A 227 -73.89 13.06 -0.44
C THR A 227 -74.24 12.88 -1.93
N GLN A 228 -74.98 11.81 -2.21
CA GLN A 228 -75.52 11.31 -3.48
C GLN A 228 -76.27 12.31 -4.38
N GLY A 229 -76.26 12.00 -5.68
CA GLY A 229 -77.16 12.44 -6.74
C GLY A 229 -76.91 11.58 -7.97
#